data_AF-A0A497MS04-F1
#
_entry.id   AF-A0A497MS04-F1
#
_cell.length_a   1.000
_cell.length_b   1.000
_cell.length_c   1.000
_cell.angle_alpha   90.00
_cell.angle_beta   90.00
_cell.angle_gamma   90.00
#
_symmetry.space_group_name_H-M   'P 1'
#
loop_
_entity.id
_entity.type
_entity.pdbx_description
1 polymer ?
#
loop_
_entity_poly.entity_id
_entity_poly.type
_entity_poly.pdbx_seq_one_letter_code
_entity_poly.pdbx_strand_id
1 'polypeptide(L)'
;MESVKKVPASLYKPLSEKLVSIILDAEDRNAVSAEMTKKIIYLWRQEMLASPTGIETLVKAAVQVDSSAVVKVMDDLGLKELTVAVKNL
;
A
#
# COMPACT_ATOMS: atom_id res chain seq x y z
N MET A 1 -2.05 -10.30 -4.28
CA MET A 1 -2.10 -9.64 -5.60
C MET A 1 -0.88 -10.08 -6.39
N GLU A 2 -1.08 -10.69 -7.56
CA GLU A 2 0.03 -11.20 -8.37
C GLU A 2 0.99 -10.08 -8.85
N SER A 3 0.44 -8.90 -9.14
CA SER A 3 1.19 -7.71 -9.57
C SER A 3 2.23 -7.23 -8.54
N VAL A 4 2.04 -7.50 -7.25
CA VAL A 4 3.02 -7.13 -6.20
C VAL A 4 4.33 -7.91 -6.37
N LYS A 5 4.28 -9.15 -6.90
CA LYS A 5 5.47 -9.97 -7.15
C LYS A 5 6.39 -9.39 -8.24
N LYS A 6 5.88 -8.44 -9.03
CA LYS A 6 6.62 -7.78 -10.11
C LYS A 6 7.22 -6.44 -9.69
N VAL A 7 6.97 -6.00 -8.46
CA VAL A 7 7.60 -4.80 -7.91
C VAL A 7 9.07 -5.14 -7.61
N PRO A 8 10.04 -4.34 -8.11
CA PRO A 8 11.44 -4.50 -7.75
C PRO A 8 11.65 -4.36 -6.24
N ALA A 9 12.45 -5.25 -5.64
CA ALA A 9 12.72 -5.22 -4.20
C ALA A 9 13.33 -3.88 -3.73
N SER A 10 14.10 -3.20 -4.58
CA SER A 10 14.63 -1.86 -4.34
C SER A 10 13.55 -0.79 -4.12
N LEU A 11 12.34 -1.02 -4.61
CA LEU A 11 11.21 -0.12 -4.46
C LEU A 11 10.29 -0.47 -3.28
N TYR A 12 10.53 -1.57 -2.56
CA TYR A 12 9.64 -1.99 -1.47
C TYR A 12 9.58 -0.98 -0.34
N LYS A 13 10.75 -0.51 0.12
CA LYS A 13 10.83 0.50 1.17
C LYS A 13 10.15 1.81 0.76
N PRO A 14 10.54 2.49 -0.35
CA PRO A 14 9.91 3.76 -0.71
C PRO A 14 8.42 3.63 -1.03
N LEU A 15 7.98 2.51 -1.60
CA LEU A 15 6.55 2.26 -1.81
C LEU A 15 5.82 2.12 -0.48
N SER A 16 6.34 1.32 0.46
CA SER A 16 5.72 1.12 1.77
C SER A 16 5.59 2.43 2.56
N GLU A 17 6.62 3.27 2.56
CA GLU A 17 6.62 4.57 3.24
C GLU A 17 5.55 5.52 2.68
N LYS A 18 5.43 5.59 1.34
CA LYS A 18 4.41 6.42 0.68
C LYS A 18 2.99 5.93 0.97
N LEU A 19 2.76 4.62 0.96
CA LEU A 19 1.45 4.04 1.27
C LEU A 19 1.07 4.26 2.74
N VAL A 20 2.04 4.16 3.67
CA VAL A 20 1.82 4.49 5.08
C VAL A 20 1.43 5.95 5.24
N SER A 21 2.08 6.88 4.53
CA SER A 21 1.68 8.31 4.55
C SER A 21 0.21 8.48 4.16
N ILE A 22 -0.22 7.90 3.03
CA ILE A 22 -1.63 7.98 2.60
C ILE A 22 -2.58 7.49 3.69
N ILE A 23 -2.25 6.38 4.37
CA ILE A 23 -3.09 5.82 5.43
C ILE A 23 -3.13 6.72 6.67
N LEU A 24 -2.00 7.30 7.08
CA LEU A 24 -1.92 8.16 8.26
C LEU A 24 -2.52 9.55 8.04
N ASP A 25 -2.48 10.04 6.80
CA ASP A 25 -3.00 11.35 6.39
C ASP A 25 -4.49 11.29 6.02
N ALA A 26 -5.17 10.17 6.29
CA ALA A 26 -6.60 9.99 6.03
C ALA A 26 -7.47 11.01 6.79
N GLU A 27 -8.31 11.74 6.06
CA GLU A 27 -9.29 12.65 6.68
C GLU A 27 -10.36 11.88 7.47
N ASP A 28 -10.84 10.75 6.92
CA ASP A 28 -11.74 9.84 7.62
C ASP A 28 -10.95 8.77 8.40
N ARG A 29 -10.99 8.87 9.73
CA ARG A 29 -10.34 7.92 10.64
C ARG A 29 -10.93 6.51 10.60
N ASN A 30 -12.11 6.33 10.00
CA ASN A 30 -12.76 5.04 9.85
C ASN A 30 -12.62 4.45 8.44
N ALA A 31 -11.91 5.12 7.53
CA ALA A 31 -11.70 4.65 6.16
C ALA A 31 -11.00 3.27 6.14
N VAL A 32 -10.10 3.02 7.08
CA VAL A 32 -9.44 1.72 7.26
C VAL A 32 -10.04 1.00 8.47
N SER A 33 -10.51 -0.23 8.26
CA SER A 33 -11.13 -1.00 9.34
C SER A 33 -10.15 -1.30 10.49
N ALA A 34 -10.70 -1.49 11.70
CA ALA A 34 -9.88 -1.85 12.87
C ALA A 34 -9.11 -3.17 12.67
N GLU A 35 -9.69 -4.13 11.94
CA GLU A 35 -9.02 -5.38 11.59
C GLU A 35 -7.82 -5.16 10.66
N MET A 36 -8.00 -4.36 9.60
CA MET A 36 -6.92 -4.01 8.68
C MET A 36 -5.82 -3.24 9.40
N THR A 37 -6.19 -2.31 10.27
CA THR A 37 -5.25 -1.55 11.11
C THR A 37 -4.42 -2.46 12.00
N LYS A 38 -5.05 -3.42 12.71
CA LYS A 38 -4.33 -4.42 13.53
C LYS A 38 -3.35 -5.24 12.69
N LYS A 39 -3.74 -5.63 11.47
CA LYS A 39 -2.87 -6.36 10.55
C LYS A 39 -1.65 -5.53 10.13
N ILE A 40 -1.84 -4.25 9.80
CA ILE A 40 -0.73 -3.33 9.47
C ILE A 40 0.23 -3.20 10.65
N ILE A 41 -0.28 -2.97 11.86
CA ILE A 41 0.53 -2.87 13.08
C ILE A 41 1.31 -4.16 13.34
N TYR A 42 0.69 -5.32 13.13
CA TYR A 42 1.35 -6.62 13.29
C TYR A 42 2.52 -6.81 12.31
N LEU A 43 2.38 -6.37 11.06
CA LEU A 43 3.44 -6.42 10.06
C LEU A 43 4.56 -5.42 10.36
N TRP A 44 4.20 -4.21 10.83
CA TRP A 44 5.15 -3.19 11.25
C TRP A 44 6.04 -3.67 12.40
N ARG A 45 5.46 -4.28 13.43
CA ARG A 45 6.21 -4.84 14.57
C ARG A 45 7.23 -5.93 14.21
N GLN A 46 7.12 -6.49 13.00
CA GLN A 46 8.01 -7.52 12.49
C GLN A 46 8.92 -7.00 11.37
N GLU A 47 8.96 -5.69 11.12
CA GLU A 47 9.72 -5.08 10.02
C GLU A 47 9.28 -5.60 8.63
N MET A 48 8.04 -6.09 8.50
CA MET A 48 7.53 -6.73 7.28
C MET A 48 6.69 -5.81 6.39
N LEU A 49 6.63 -4.50 6.65
CA LEU A 49 5.91 -3.56 5.77
C LEU A 49 6.54 -3.46 4.38
N ALA A 50 7.86 -3.47 4.29
CA ALA A 50 8.61 -3.48 3.03
C ALA A 50 8.81 -4.91 2.49
N SER A 51 7.74 -5.72 2.49
CA SER A 51 7.71 -7.09 1.95
C SER A 51 6.54 -7.25 0.97
N PRO A 52 6.47 -8.32 0.16
CA PRO A 52 5.31 -8.55 -0.71
C PRO A 52 3.98 -8.55 0.05
N THR A 53 3.94 -9.21 1.22
CA THR A 53 2.76 -9.26 2.09
C THR A 53 2.43 -7.89 2.69
N GLY A 54 3.46 -7.14 3.08
CA GLY A 54 3.35 -5.77 3.58
C GLY A 54 2.77 -4.83 2.54
N ILE A 55 3.36 -4.80 1.34
CA ILE A 55 2.92 -3.96 0.22
C ILE A 55 1.48 -4.30 -0.17
N GLU A 56 1.13 -5.58 -0.31
CA GLU A 56 -0.26 -5.95 -0.63
C GLU A 56 -1.24 -5.46 0.43
N THR A 57 -0.88 -5.58 1.71
CA THR A 57 -1.73 -5.12 2.82
C THR A 57 -1.87 -3.60 2.81
N LEU A 58 -0.77 -2.88 2.62
CA LEU A 58 -0.75 -1.41 2.56
C LEU A 58 -1.50 -0.87 1.35
N VAL A 59 -1.36 -1.48 0.17
CA VAL A 59 -2.11 -1.08 -1.04
C VAL A 59 -3.61 -1.19 -0.79
N LYS A 60 -4.07 -2.33 -0.26
CA LYS A 60 -5.50 -2.54 0.02
C LYS A 60 -6.04 -1.51 1.01
N ALA A 61 -5.29 -1.18 2.05
CA ALA A 61 -5.70 -0.16 3.01
C ALA A 61 -5.67 1.25 2.43
N ALA A 62 -4.59 1.62 1.71
CA ALA A 62 -4.44 2.95 1.14
C ALA A 62 -5.48 3.25 0.05
N VAL A 63 -5.90 2.24 -0.73
CA VAL A 63 -6.96 2.40 -1.75
C VAL A 63 -8.32 2.72 -1.11
N GLN A 64 -8.59 2.23 0.10
CA GLN A 64 -9.79 2.58 0.86
C GLN A 64 -9.79 4.05 1.31
N VAL A 65 -8.61 4.65 1.46
CA VAL A 65 -8.43 6.06 1.84
C VAL A 65 -8.49 6.95 0.62
N ASP A 66 -7.59 6.73 -0.35
CA ASP A 66 -7.49 7.52 -1.57
C ASP A 66 -6.85 6.70 -2.69
N SER A 67 -7.69 6.08 -3.52
CA SER A 67 -7.26 5.32 -4.70
C SER A 67 -6.47 6.17 -5.72
N SER A 68 -6.81 7.46 -5.87
CA SER A 68 -6.13 8.36 -6.80
C SER A 68 -4.70 8.65 -6.35
N ALA A 69 -4.50 8.92 -5.05
CA ALA A 69 -3.17 9.09 -4.48
C ALA A 69 -2.32 7.81 -4.61
N VAL A 70 -2.91 6.64 -4.40
CA VAL A 70 -2.21 5.35 -4.57
C VAL A 70 -1.75 5.16 -6.01
N VAL A 71 -2.63 5.41 -7.00
CA VAL A 71 -2.28 5.34 -8.43
C VAL A 71 -1.14 6.30 -8.75
N LYS A 72 -1.19 7.54 -8.26
CA LYS A 72 -0.12 8.52 -8.46
C LYS A 72 1.22 8.04 -7.92
N VAL A 73 1.24 7.48 -6.69
CA VAL A 73 2.46 6.91 -6.10
C VAL A 73 3.04 5.79 -6.97
N MET A 74 2.19 4.92 -7.51
CA MET A 74 2.64 3.82 -8.37
C MET A 74 3.19 4.32 -9.71
N ASP A 75 2.52 5.30 -10.31
CA ASP A 75 2.98 5.94 -11.55
C ASP A 75 4.32 6.67 -11.35
N ASP A 76 4.48 7.42 -10.24
CA ASP A 76 5.71 8.12 -9.87
C ASP A 76 6.89 7.16 -9.66
N LEU A 77 6.62 5.92 -9.21
CA LEU A 77 7.62 4.86 -9.03
C LEU A 77 7.77 3.96 -10.27
N GLY A 78 7.04 4.21 -11.36
CA GLY A 78 7.10 3.44 -12.60
C GLY A 78 6.45 2.05 -12.51
N LEU A 79 5.57 1.80 -11.53
CA LEU A 79 4.94 0.51 -11.24
C LEU A 79 3.65 0.31 -12.05
N LYS A 80 3.78 0.32 -13.38
CA LYS A 80 2.63 0.27 -14.32
C LYS A 80 1.70 -0.91 -14.09
N GLU A 81 2.26 -2.11 -13.87
CA GLU A 81 1.46 -3.32 -13.66
C GLU A 81 0.65 -3.27 -12.36
N LEU A 82 1.24 -2.71 -11.29
CA LEU A 82 0.54 -2.54 -10.02
C LEU A 82 -0.54 -1.47 -10.13
N THR A 83 -0.29 -0.42 -10.90
CA THR A 83 -1.26 0.63 -11.21
C THR A 83 -2.51 0.08 -11.89
N VAL A 84 -2.35 -0.76 -12.91
CA VAL A 84 -3.47 -1.42 -13.59
C VAL A 84 -4.25 -2.31 -12.62
N ALA A 85 -3.54 -3.05 -11.76
CA ALA A 85 -4.19 -3.90 -10.77
C ALA A 85 -5.01 -3.09 -9.74
N VAL A 86 -4.51 -1.92 -9.31
CA VAL A 86 -5.23 -1.04 -8.38
C VAL A 86 -6.46 -0.41 -9.02
N LYS A 87 -6.40 -0.01 -10.29
CA LYS A 87 -7.56 0.57 -11.00
C LYS A 87 -8.73 -0.41 -11.17
N ASN A 88 -8.48 -1.71 -10.97
CA ASN A 88 -9.46 -2.79 -11.06
C ASN A 88 -9.90 -3.35 -9.70
N LEU A 89 -9.50 -2.70 -8.59
CA LEU A 89 -9.93 -3.06 -7.22
C LEU A 89 -11.32 -2.50 -6.88
#